data_AF-A0A0B7NQT1-F1
#
_entry.id   AF-A0A0B7NQT1-F1
#
_cell.length_a   1.000
_cell.length_b   1.000
_cell.length_c   1.000
_cell.angle_alpha   90.00
_cell.angle_beta   90.00
_cell.angle_gamma   90.00
#
_symmetry.space_group_name_H-M   'P 1'
#
loop_
_entity.id
_entity.type
_entity.pdbx_description
1 polymer ?
#
loop_
_entity_poly.entity_id
_entity_poly.type
_entity_poly.pdbx_seq_one_letter_code
_entity_poly.pdbx_strand_id
1 'polypeptide(L)'
;MSHQHGPDCNHGPSNGQQQTIQVNDANKAPAIYKNIANYLKDEKASGFKARQGVFNGRRFEYFKGKKGIDAILHENYAKVIKDGEIPTNREGAFNVLNNLGKFGFILRVDRGQSIGGKGSPRILQPNPTQEVKEDGYYMWIWEGSKVKLYMGAAALVAVVLAGVLFPLWPTFLRLGVWYLSIGVLCLIGLFFAIALVRLVLYIVTYPILPRGFWIFPNLFEDVGIIDSFIPLYGFDPVKEKKSKSSSGESKTVATPAKKTATTLATKEE
;
A
#
# COMPACT_ATOMS: atom_id res chain seq x y z
N MET A 1 71.97 -25.05 18.16
CA MET A 1 71.12 -24.23 19.05
C MET A 1 69.67 -24.45 18.64
N SER A 2 69.04 -25.49 19.19
CA SER A 2 67.66 -25.89 18.88
C SER A 2 66.75 -25.38 19.99
N HIS A 3 65.94 -24.37 19.68
CA HIS A 3 64.94 -23.84 20.62
C HIS A 3 63.80 -24.84 20.78
N GLN A 4 63.66 -25.35 22.00
CA GLN A 4 62.61 -26.26 22.41
C GLN A 4 61.43 -25.42 22.92
N HIS A 5 60.29 -25.45 22.22
CA HIS A 5 59.06 -24.80 22.69
C HIS A 5 58.42 -25.68 23.77
N GLY A 6 58.21 -25.08 24.96
CA GLY A 6 57.55 -25.73 26.09
C GLY A 6 56.05 -25.95 25.85
N PRO A 7 55.44 -26.98 26.47
CA PRO A 7 54.05 -27.35 26.25
C PRO A 7 53.12 -26.57 27.19
N ASP A 8 52.98 -25.25 27.01
CA ASP A 8 51.99 -24.46 27.76
C ASP A 8 51.62 -23.10 27.10
N CYS A 9 51.48 -23.09 25.77
CA CYS A 9 50.82 -21.98 25.09
C CYS A 9 49.30 -22.15 25.13
N ASN A 10 48.71 -21.82 26.29
CA ASN A 10 47.26 -21.72 26.46
C ASN A 10 46.72 -20.55 25.62
N HIS A 11 46.38 -20.82 24.35
CA HIS A 11 45.52 -19.96 23.56
C HIS A 11 44.08 -20.12 24.08
N GLY A 12 43.73 -19.35 25.11
CA GLY A 12 42.34 -19.26 25.55
C GLY A 12 41.45 -18.82 24.38
N PRO A 13 40.27 -19.42 24.18
CA PRO A 13 39.35 -18.95 23.16
C PRO A 13 38.91 -17.55 23.56
N SER A 14 39.35 -16.54 22.81
CA SER A 14 38.79 -15.20 22.85
C SER A 14 37.34 -15.29 22.39
N ASN A 15 36.46 -15.59 23.34
CA ASN A 15 35.04 -15.71 23.14
C ASN A 15 34.44 -14.30 23.02
N GLY A 16 34.80 -13.59 21.96
CA GLY A 16 33.98 -12.50 21.45
C GLY A 16 32.68 -13.13 20.99
N GLN A 17 31.68 -13.15 21.87
CA GLN A 17 30.36 -13.72 21.58
C GLN A 17 29.80 -13.04 20.33
N GLN A 18 29.97 -13.69 19.17
CA GLN A 18 29.17 -13.41 18.00
C GLN A 18 27.74 -13.82 18.35
N GLN A 19 26.93 -12.86 18.78
CA GLN A 19 25.50 -13.08 18.94
C GLN A 19 24.95 -13.49 17.58
N THR A 20 24.61 -14.77 17.44
CA THR A 20 23.93 -15.27 16.25
C THR A 20 22.50 -14.77 16.30
N ILE A 21 22.21 -13.70 15.55
CA ILE A 21 20.85 -13.18 15.42
C ILE A 21 20.02 -14.25 14.72
N GLN A 22 19.08 -14.87 15.44
CA GLN A 22 18.22 -15.89 14.86
C GLN A 22 17.06 -15.21 14.14
N VAL A 23 16.71 -15.72 12.96
CA VAL A 23 15.62 -15.20 12.11
C VAL A 23 14.28 -15.11 12.85
N ASN A 24 14.09 -15.93 13.90
CA ASN A 24 12.86 -16.00 14.67
C ASN A 24 12.77 -14.99 15.84
N ASP A 25 13.85 -14.28 16.17
CA ASP A 25 13.88 -13.39 17.33
C ASP A 25 12.95 -12.17 17.14
N ALA A 26 12.80 -11.70 15.90
CA ALA A 26 11.90 -10.61 15.54
C ALA A 26 10.42 -10.92 15.86
N ASN A 27 10.03 -12.20 15.82
CA ASN A 27 8.66 -12.61 16.13
C ASN A 27 8.36 -12.54 17.63
N LYS A 28 9.37 -12.67 18.49
CA LYS A 28 9.25 -12.57 19.95
C LYS A 28 9.37 -11.13 20.47
N ALA A 29 9.80 -10.21 19.62
CA ALA A 29 10.00 -8.82 19.99
C ALA A 29 8.70 -8.11 20.41
N PRO A 30 8.80 -7.07 21.28
CA PRO A 30 7.67 -6.23 21.66
C PRO A 30 6.94 -5.61 20.46
N ALA A 31 5.65 -5.36 20.62
CA ALA A 31 4.79 -4.81 19.56
C ALA A 31 5.31 -3.46 18.99
N ILE A 32 5.93 -2.64 19.84
CA ILE A 32 6.51 -1.34 19.46
C ILE A 32 7.52 -1.51 18.32
N TYR A 33 8.48 -2.43 18.45
CA TYR A 33 9.50 -2.66 17.42
C TYR A 33 8.93 -3.28 16.14
N LYS A 34 7.87 -4.09 16.24
CA LYS A 34 7.13 -4.58 15.06
C LYS A 34 6.44 -3.44 14.32
N ASN A 35 5.88 -2.47 15.04
CA ASN A 35 5.25 -1.29 14.44
C ASN A 35 6.30 -0.39 13.78
N ILE A 36 7.45 -0.18 14.43
CA ILE A 36 8.60 0.53 13.86
C ILE A 36 9.07 -0.16 12.58
N ALA A 37 9.27 -1.48 12.61
CA ALA A 37 9.67 -2.24 11.43
C ALA A 37 8.65 -2.14 10.29
N ASN A 38 7.35 -2.22 10.60
CA ASN A 38 6.27 -2.06 9.61
C ASN A 38 6.27 -0.66 8.99
N TYR A 39 6.38 0.39 9.81
CA TYR A 39 6.48 1.77 9.35
C TYR A 39 7.67 1.93 8.41
N LEU A 40 8.84 1.44 8.83
CA LEU A 40 10.03 1.54 8.02
C LEU A 40 9.82 0.81 6.68
N LYS A 41 9.36 -0.44 6.69
CA LYS A 41 9.11 -1.19 5.44
C LYS A 41 8.05 -0.58 4.52
N ASP A 42 7.18 0.30 5.00
CA ASP A 42 6.23 1.03 4.17
C ASP A 42 6.90 2.25 3.50
N GLU A 43 7.26 2.10 2.22
CA GLU A 43 7.90 3.13 1.40
C GLU A 43 7.12 4.46 1.37
N LYS A 44 5.78 4.42 1.42
CA LYS A 44 4.96 5.64 1.37
C LYS A 44 4.96 6.36 2.70
N ALA A 45 4.96 5.63 3.81
CA ALA A 45 4.93 6.20 5.15
C ALA A 45 6.31 6.75 5.55
N SER A 46 7.37 5.96 5.30
CA SER A 46 8.73 6.26 5.73
C SER A 46 9.54 7.11 4.75
N GLY A 47 9.09 7.22 3.49
CA GLY A 47 9.77 7.98 2.44
C GLY A 47 11.10 7.37 1.99
N PHE A 48 11.45 6.16 2.45
CA PHE A 48 12.67 5.48 2.02
C PHE A 48 12.36 4.28 1.12
N LYS A 49 13.15 4.14 0.05
CA LYS A 49 13.10 2.98 -0.85
C LYS A 49 14.19 1.98 -0.47
N ALA A 50 13.80 0.77 -0.09
CA ALA A 50 14.74 -0.32 0.09
C ALA A 50 15.31 -0.78 -1.26
N ARG A 51 16.57 -1.23 -1.27
CA ARG A 51 17.23 -1.79 -2.45
C ARG A 51 17.19 -3.32 -2.38
N GLN A 52 17.20 -3.97 -3.53
CA GLN A 52 17.27 -5.43 -3.58
C GLN A 52 18.72 -5.91 -3.59
N GLY A 53 19.02 -6.85 -2.71
CA GLY A 53 20.28 -7.58 -2.65
C GLY A 53 20.04 -9.08 -2.57
N VAL A 54 21.11 -9.86 -2.72
CA VAL A 54 21.06 -11.32 -2.62
C VAL A 54 21.95 -11.76 -1.48
N PHE A 55 21.37 -12.50 -0.55
CA PHE A 55 22.08 -13.14 0.55
C PHE A 55 21.77 -14.63 0.54
N ASN A 56 22.82 -15.45 0.54
CA ASN A 56 22.72 -16.91 0.53
C ASN A 56 21.73 -17.45 -0.54
N GLY A 57 21.85 -16.94 -1.77
CA GLY A 57 21.00 -17.33 -2.91
C GLY A 57 19.56 -16.79 -2.91
N ARG A 58 19.11 -16.14 -1.84
CA ARG A 58 17.76 -15.54 -1.74
C ARG A 58 17.83 -14.01 -1.86
N ARG A 59 16.77 -13.41 -2.41
CA ARG A 59 16.64 -11.95 -2.50
C ARG A 59 16.12 -11.38 -1.20
N PHE A 60 16.76 -10.33 -0.73
CA PHE A 60 16.36 -9.57 0.44
C PHE A 60 16.39 -8.08 0.14
N GLU A 61 15.61 -7.33 0.90
CA GLU A 61 15.62 -5.89 0.89
C GLU A 61 16.68 -5.37 1.86
N TYR A 62 17.47 -4.40 1.44
CA TYR A 62 18.47 -3.75 2.28
C TYR A 62 18.45 -2.23 2.11
N PHE A 63 18.92 -1.52 3.12
CA PHE A 63 18.96 -0.06 3.17
C PHE A 63 20.25 0.43 3.82
N LYS A 64 20.56 1.72 3.67
CA LYS A 64 21.71 2.35 4.34
C LYS A 64 21.26 2.89 5.69
N GLY A 65 22.06 2.72 6.74
CA GLY A 65 21.76 3.15 8.12
C GLY A 65 21.30 4.60 8.21
N LYS A 66 22.01 5.51 7.55
CA LYS A 66 21.67 6.93 7.45
C LYS A 66 20.22 7.15 7.01
N LYS A 67 19.74 6.41 6.01
CA LYS A 67 18.35 6.52 5.52
C LYS A 67 17.34 5.96 6.51
N GLY A 68 17.68 4.91 7.24
CA GLY A 68 16.84 4.40 8.32
C GLY A 68 16.69 5.41 9.45
N ILE A 69 17.79 6.04 9.86
CA ILE A 69 17.81 7.09 10.90
C ILE A 69 17.01 8.30 10.45
N ASP A 70 17.23 8.80 9.23
CA ASP A 70 16.49 9.94 8.69
C ASP A 70 14.97 9.65 8.62
N ALA A 71 14.56 8.41 8.33
CA ALA A 71 13.16 7.99 8.29
C ALA A 71 12.48 7.91 9.67
N ILE A 72 13.25 7.56 10.71
CA ILE A 72 12.77 7.56 12.10
C ILE A 72 12.56 9.00 12.62
N LEU A 73 13.37 9.95 12.16
CA LEU A 73 13.23 11.37 12.52
C LEU A 73 12.12 12.09 11.75
N HIS A 74 11.52 11.45 10.75
CA HIS A 74 10.46 12.07 9.95
C HIS A 74 9.16 12.19 10.76
N GLU A 75 8.38 13.27 10.55
CA GLU A 75 7.15 13.55 11.30
C GLU A 75 6.10 12.42 11.24
N ASN A 76 6.12 11.63 10.17
CA ASN A 76 5.22 10.48 10.03
C ASN A 76 5.51 9.37 11.05
N TYR A 77 6.73 9.27 11.57
CA TYR A 77 7.09 8.27 12.58
C TYR A 77 6.27 8.47 13.86
N ALA A 78 6.14 9.72 14.31
CA ALA A 78 5.36 10.09 15.49
C ALA A 78 3.88 9.69 15.39
N LYS A 79 3.33 9.63 14.18
CA LYS A 79 1.92 9.26 13.94
C LYS A 79 1.68 7.76 14.07
N VAL A 80 2.72 6.94 13.88
CA VAL A 80 2.61 5.47 13.85
C VAL A 80 2.95 4.84 15.20
N ILE A 81 3.81 5.48 15.99
CA ILE A 81 4.20 4.99 17.31
C ILE A 81 3.24 5.56 18.36
N LYS A 82 2.41 4.69 18.93
CA LYS A 82 1.49 5.02 20.03
C LYS A 82 2.11 4.85 21.41
N ASP A 83 3.10 3.96 21.52
CA ASP A 83 3.78 3.62 22.76
C ASP A 83 5.30 3.74 22.54
N GLY A 84 5.95 4.67 23.24
CA GLY A 84 7.41 4.85 23.21
C GLY A 84 7.87 6.28 23.04
N GLU A 85 9.12 6.55 23.40
CA GLU A 85 9.76 7.85 23.19
C GLU A 85 9.97 8.08 21.69
N ILE A 86 9.44 9.20 21.19
CA ILE A 86 9.71 9.67 19.84
C ILE A 86 11.09 10.33 19.87
N PRO A 87 12.08 9.79 19.14
CA PRO A 87 13.40 10.38 19.13
C PRO A 87 13.36 11.74 18.44
N THR A 88 13.74 12.78 19.17
CA THR A 88 13.91 14.15 18.65
C THR A 88 15.29 14.36 18.05
N ASN A 89 16.27 13.59 18.52
CA ASN A 89 17.68 13.70 18.14
C ASN A 89 18.14 12.48 17.35
N ARG A 90 19.19 12.70 16.54
CA ARG A 90 19.82 11.66 15.71
C ARG A 90 20.34 10.47 16.52
N GLU A 91 20.82 10.72 17.74
CA GLU A 91 21.26 9.69 18.68
C GLU A 91 20.09 8.82 19.18
N GLY A 92 18.94 9.42 19.45
CA GLY A 92 17.73 8.67 19.82
C GLY A 92 17.30 7.73 18.68
N ALA A 93 17.29 8.24 17.45
CA ALA A 93 16.96 7.44 16.27
C ALA A 93 17.98 6.31 16.03
N PHE A 94 19.26 6.55 16.32
CA PHE A 94 20.29 5.52 16.30
C PHE A 94 20.03 4.41 17.33
N ASN A 95 19.66 4.76 18.56
CA ASN A 95 19.32 3.78 19.60
C ASN A 95 18.11 2.93 19.24
N VAL A 96 17.08 3.54 18.63
CA VAL A 96 15.91 2.82 18.10
C VAL A 96 16.33 1.81 17.03
N LEU A 97 17.17 2.22 16.08
CA LEU A 97 17.67 1.33 15.02
C LEU A 97 18.56 0.21 15.59
N ASN A 98 19.37 0.50 16.60
CA ASN A 98 20.20 -0.50 17.28
C ASN A 98 19.36 -1.55 18.00
N ASN A 99 18.31 -1.13 18.71
CA ASN A 99 17.37 -2.05 19.33
C ASN A 99 16.66 -2.91 18.28
N LEU A 100 16.32 -2.34 17.12
CA LEU A 100 15.73 -3.08 16.00
C LEU A 100 16.67 -4.20 15.50
N GLY A 101 17.98 -3.96 15.48
CA GLY A 101 19.01 -4.98 15.21
C GLY A 101 19.10 -6.05 16.30
N LYS A 102 19.11 -5.65 17.58
CA LYS A 102 19.15 -6.58 18.73
C LYS A 102 17.97 -7.54 18.76
N PHE A 103 16.79 -7.07 18.37
CA PHE A 103 15.59 -7.91 18.26
C PHE A 103 15.52 -8.73 16.96
N GLY A 104 16.54 -8.65 16.10
CA GLY A 104 16.66 -9.50 14.91
C GLY A 104 15.78 -9.11 13.73
N PHE A 105 15.28 -7.88 13.68
CA PHE A 105 14.55 -7.39 12.50
C PHE A 105 15.48 -7.07 11.33
N ILE A 106 16.67 -6.58 11.64
CA ILE A 106 17.68 -6.15 10.67
C ILE A 106 19.03 -6.80 10.96
N LEU A 107 19.79 -7.09 9.90
CA LEU A 107 21.17 -7.59 9.97
C LEU A 107 22.11 -6.62 9.30
N ARG A 108 23.24 -6.30 9.95
CA ARG A 108 24.28 -5.51 9.30
C ARG A 108 25.02 -6.36 8.27
N VAL A 109 25.08 -5.82 7.05
CA VAL A 109 25.67 -6.47 5.88
C VAL A 109 26.63 -5.53 5.17
N ASP A 110 27.63 -6.11 4.54
CA ASP A 110 28.51 -5.44 3.59
C ASP A 110 28.00 -5.66 2.17
N ARG A 111 28.07 -4.59 1.37
CA ARG A 111 27.58 -4.57 0.01
C ARG A 111 28.69 -4.97 -0.95
N GLY A 112 28.60 -6.17 -1.51
CA GLY A 112 29.52 -6.71 -2.50
C GLY A 112 29.24 -6.27 -3.95
N GLN A 113 29.80 -7.06 -4.86
CA GLN A 113 29.66 -6.85 -6.30
C GLN A 113 28.23 -7.11 -6.80
N SER A 114 27.91 -6.54 -7.96
CA SER A 114 26.66 -6.79 -8.67
C SER A 114 26.71 -8.15 -9.34
N ILE A 115 25.63 -8.94 -9.26
CA ILE A 115 25.61 -10.30 -9.82
C ILE A 115 25.62 -10.30 -11.35
N GLY A 116 25.06 -9.27 -11.99
CA GLY A 116 24.90 -9.18 -13.45
C GLY A 116 25.11 -7.78 -13.99
N GLY A 117 26.07 -7.02 -13.44
CA GLY A 117 26.38 -5.67 -13.92
C GLY A 117 25.43 -4.57 -13.42
N LYS A 118 25.46 -3.40 -14.08
CA LYS A 118 24.79 -2.17 -13.62
C LYS A 118 23.27 -2.36 -13.54
N GLY A 119 22.71 -2.25 -12.34
CA GLY A 119 21.26 -2.39 -12.08
C GLY A 119 20.83 -3.77 -11.58
N SER A 120 21.71 -4.77 -11.61
CA SER A 120 21.45 -6.08 -10.99
C SER A 120 21.53 -6.01 -9.46
N PRO A 121 20.83 -6.91 -8.73
CA PRO A 121 20.99 -7.05 -7.29
C PRO A 121 22.45 -7.31 -6.90
N ARG A 122 22.85 -6.77 -5.75
CA ARG A 122 24.21 -6.92 -5.22
C ARG A 122 24.27 -8.05 -4.20
N ILE A 123 25.39 -8.75 -4.16
CA ILE A 123 25.66 -9.77 -3.15
C ILE A 123 25.83 -9.07 -1.81
N LEU A 124 25.11 -9.54 -0.80
CA LEU A 124 25.21 -9.09 0.58
C LEU A 124 26.02 -10.12 1.37
N GLN A 125 26.95 -9.65 2.19
CA GLN A 125 27.74 -10.48 3.09
C GLN A 125 27.51 -10.04 4.54
N PRO A 126 27.33 -10.95 5.51
CA PRO A 126 27.16 -10.56 6.91
C PRO A 126 28.41 -9.88 7.43
N ASN A 127 28.26 -8.73 8.06
CA ASN A 127 29.38 -8.10 8.75
C ASN A 127 29.54 -8.75 10.14
N PRO A 128 30.75 -9.15 10.57
CA PRO A 128 30.94 -9.75 11.90
C PRO A 128 30.61 -8.77 13.04
N THR A 129 30.71 -7.46 12.80
CA THR A 129 30.34 -6.40 13.76
C THR A 129 28.90 -5.98 13.51
N GLN A 130 27.98 -6.37 14.39
CA GLN A 130 26.54 -6.06 14.29
C GLN A 130 26.13 -4.71 14.91
N GLU A 131 27.08 -3.94 15.42
CA GLU A 131 26.80 -2.57 15.88
C GLU A 131 26.30 -1.70 14.74
N VAL A 132 25.25 -0.91 15.03
CA VAL A 132 24.72 0.06 14.08
C VAL A 132 25.76 1.17 13.84
N LYS A 133 25.88 1.57 12.58
CA LYS A 133 26.66 2.68 12.04
C LYS A 133 25.84 3.33 10.93
N GLU A 134 25.90 4.64 10.82
CA GLU A 134 25.15 5.38 9.80
C GLU A 134 25.58 5.01 8.38
N ASP A 135 26.87 4.74 8.19
CA ASP A 135 27.41 4.37 6.89
C ASP A 135 27.27 2.89 6.55
N GLY A 136 26.82 2.07 7.50
CA GLY A 136 26.56 0.66 7.30
C GLY A 136 25.33 0.39 6.42
N TYR A 137 25.27 -0.83 5.87
CA TYR A 137 24.07 -1.34 5.21
C TYR A 137 23.39 -2.39 6.09
N TYR A 138 22.07 -2.42 6.03
CA TYR A 138 21.23 -3.30 6.83
C TYR A 138 20.25 -4.01 5.93
N MET A 139 20.15 -5.33 6.10
CA MET A 139 19.21 -6.19 5.41
C MET A 139 18.02 -6.49 6.31
N TRP A 140 16.81 -6.43 5.78
CA TRP A 140 15.61 -6.88 6.47
C TRP A 140 15.60 -8.40 6.53
N ILE A 141 15.60 -8.95 7.75
CA ILE A 141 15.37 -10.38 7.98
C ILE A 141 13.88 -10.64 8.20
N TRP A 142 13.18 -9.68 8.79
CA TRP A 142 11.78 -9.83 9.13
C TRP A 142 10.85 -9.58 7.94
N GLU A 143 10.00 -10.56 7.63
CA GLU A 143 9.11 -10.51 6.47
C GLU A 143 7.81 -9.72 6.71
N GLY A 144 7.46 -9.42 7.96
CA GLY A 144 6.22 -8.71 8.30
C GLY A 144 5.11 -9.65 8.79
N SER A 145 3.96 -9.06 9.16
CA SER A 145 2.79 -9.85 9.57
C SER A 145 2.11 -10.49 8.36
N LYS A 146 2.19 -11.82 8.26
CA LYS A 146 1.49 -12.62 7.22
C LYS A 146 0.02 -12.88 7.55
N VAL A 147 -0.48 -12.37 8.68
CA VAL A 147 -1.85 -12.66 9.17
C VAL A 147 -2.91 -12.26 8.14
N LYS A 148 -2.78 -11.08 7.51
CA LYS A 148 -3.74 -10.64 6.48
C LYS A 148 -3.81 -11.61 5.29
N LEU A 149 -2.65 -12.13 4.87
CA LEU A 149 -2.58 -13.09 3.78
C LEU A 149 -3.22 -14.42 4.17
N TYR A 150 -2.93 -14.93 5.37
CA TYR A 150 -3.57 -16.15 5.88
C TYR A 150 -5.08 -15.99 6.09
N MET A 151 -5.53 -14.86 6.64
CA MET A 151 -6.97 -14.57 6.77
C MET A 151 -7.65 -14.45 5.42
N GLY A 152 -7.02 -13.80 4.43
CA GLY A 152 -7.53 -13.73 3.07
C GLY A 152 -7.62 -15.11 2.41
N ALA A 153 -6.59 -15.95 2.58
CA ALA A 153 -6.60 -17.32 2.11
C ALA A 153 -7.69 -18.17 2.79
N ALA A 154 -7.84 -18.05 4.12
CA ALA A 154 -8.89 -18.73 4.86
C ALA A 154 -10.30 -18.27 4.44
N ALA A 155 -10.49 -16.96 4.22
CA ALA A 155 -11.74 -16.41 3.73
C ALA A 155 -12.08 -16.92 2.32
N LEU A 156 -11.10 -16.97 1.42
CA LEU A 156 -11.28 -17.53 0.08
C LEU A 156 -11.72 -19.00 0.16
N VAL A 157 -11.04 -19.81 0.98
CA VAL A 157 -11.41 -21.21 1.22
C VAL A 157 -12.81 -21.32 1.79
N ALA A 158 -13.17 -20.48 2.76
CA ALA A 158 -14.51 -20.47 3.35
C ALA A 158 -15.60 -20.12 2.33
N VAL A 159 -15.36 -19.16 1.42
CA VAL A 159 -16.29 -18.81 0.34
C VAL A 159 -16.50 -19.99 -0.62
N VAL A 160 -15.41 -20.65 -1.03
CA VAL A 160 -15.49 -21.84 -1.90
C VAL A 160 -16.23 -22.98 -1.21
N LEU A 161 -15.90 -23.26 0.06
CA LEU A 161 -16.60 -24.28 0.85
C LEU A 161 -18.08 -23.96 1.02
N ALA A 162 -18.43 -22.70 1.30
CA ALA A 162 -19.82 -22.27 1.38
C ALA A 162 -20.57 -22.56 0.07
N GLY A 163 -19.94 -22.28 -1.08
CA GLY A 163 -20.49 -22.58 -2.40
C GLY A 163 -20.69 -24.08 -2.66
N VAL A 164 -19.69 -24.91 -2.39
CA VAL A 164 -19.77 -26.37 -2.59
C VAL A 164 -20.79 -27.01 -1.64
N LEU A 165 -20.90 -26.50 -0.41
CA LEU A 165 -21.86 -26.97 0.59
C LEU A 165 -23.27 -26.41 0.39
N PHE A 166 -23.54 -25.63 -0.67
CA PHE A 166 -24.88 -25.11 -0.98
C PHE A 166 -26.02 -26.14 -0.88
N PRO A 167 -25.84 -27.42 -1.28
CA PRO A 167 -26.87 -28.46 -1.10
C PRO A 167 -27.27 -28.71 0.37
N LEU A 168 -26.35 -28.50 1.32
CA LEU A 168 -26.54 -28.71 2.75
C LEU A 168 -27.06 -27.47 3.48
N TRP A 169 -27.20 -26.33 2.80
CA TRP A 169 -27.67 -25.10 3.46
C TRP A 169 -29.10 -25.26 3.97
N PRO A 170 -29.48 -24.61 5.08
CA PRO A 170 -30.87 -24.61 5.52
C PRO A 170 -31.78 -23.91 4.50
N THR A 171 -33.04 -24.33 4.43
CA THR A 171 -34.00 -23.91 3.39
C THR A 171 -34.19 -22.39 3.34
N PHE A 172 -34.13 -21.70 4.48
CA PHE A 172 -34.28 -20.24 4.53
C PHE A 172 -33.14 -19.49 3.82
N LEU A 173 -31.89 -19.97 3.89
CA LEU A 173 -30.78 -19.34 3.17
C LEU A 173 -30.90 -19.57 1.66
N ARG A 174 -31.31 -20.77 1.24
CA ARG A 174 -31.55 -21.06 -0.19
C ARG A 174 -32.61 -20.12 -0.77
N LEU A 175 -33.69 -19.89 -0.02
CA LEU A 175 -34.74 -18.96 -0.40
C LEU A 175 -34.23 -17.53 -0.48
N GLY A 176 -33.39 -17.10 0.49
CA GLY A 176 -32.71 -15.81 0.44
C GLY A 176 -31.85 -15.62 -0.81
N VAL A 177 -31.04 -16.62 -1.18
CA VAL A 177 -30.23 -16.59 -2.41
C VAL A 177 -31.12 -16.52 -3.66
N TRP A 178 -32.25 -17.23 -3.68
CA TRP A 178 -33.20 -17.18 -4.78
C TRP A 178 -33.81 -15.78 -4.96
N TYR A 179 -34.30 -15.17 -3.88
CA TYR A 179 -34.81 -13.80 -3.91
C TYR A 179 -33.74 -12.78 -4.30
N LEU A 180 -32.52 -12.94 -3.77
CA LEU A 180 -31.39 -12.08 -4.12
C LEU A 180 -31.04 -12.21 -5.61
N SER A 181 -31.03 -13.43 -6.14
CA SER A 181 -30.77 -13.70 -7.56
C SER A 181 -31.83 -13.06 -8.46
N ILE A 182 -33.12 -13.19 -8.11
CA ILE A 182 -34.21 -12.52 -8.84
C ILE A 182 -34.11 -11.00 -8.72
N GLY A 183 -33.77 -10.48 -7.54
CA GLY A 183 -33.56 -9.05 -7.33
C GLY A 183 -32.44 -8.49 -8.21
N VAL A 184 -31.29 -9.17 -8.25
CA VAL A 184 -30.17 -8.80 -9.13
C VAL A 184 -30.56 -8.93 -10.60
N LEU A 185 -31.29 -9.99 -10.99
CA LEU A 185 -31.76 -10.18 -12.37
C LEU A 185 -32.74 -9.08 -12.79
N CYS A 186 -33.64 -8.67 -11.89
CA CYS A 186 -34.56 -7.56 -12.10
C CYS A 186 -33.82 -6.23 -12.22
N LEU A 187 -32.82 -5.98 -11.37
CA LEU A 187 -31.96 -4.79 -11.44
C LEU A 187 -31.20 -4.73 -12.77
N ILE A 188 -30.62 -5.85 -13.21
CA ILE A 188 -29.95 -5.97 -14.51
C ILE A 188 -30.95 -5.74 -15.65
N GLY A 189 -32.14 -6.35 -15.58
CA GLY A 189 -33.20 -6.17 -16.56
C GLY A 189 -33.67 -4.72 -16.68
N LEU A 190 -33.79 -4.01 -15.56
CA LEU A 190 -34.09 -2.58 -15.54
C LEU A 190 -32.99 -1.77 -16.24
N PHE A 191 -31.72 -2.10 -15.99
CA PHE A 191 -30.60 -1.43 -16.65
C PHE A 191 -30.62 -1.62 -18.17
N PHE A 192 -30.92 -2.84 -18.63
CA PHE A 192 -31.12 -3.13 -20.06
C PHE A 192 -32.34 -2.40 -20.65
N ALA A 193 -33.46 -2.34 -19.92
CA ALA A 193 -34.64 -1.62 -20.37
C ALA A 193 -34.34 -0.13 -20.57
N ILE A 194 -33.65 0.50 -19.63
CA ILE A 194 -33.23 1.91 -19.75
C ILE A 194 -32.29 2.09 -20.95
N ALA A 195 -31.32 1.19 -21.14
CA ALA A 195 -30.42 1.22 -22.29
C ALA A 195 -31.18 1.08 -23.63
N LEU A 196 -32.19 0.21 -23.70
CA LEU A 196 -33.03 0.03 -24.89
C LEU A 196 -33.88 1.27 -25.17
N VAL A 197 -34.49 1.86 -24.15
CA VAL A 197 -35.24 3.14 -24.29
C VAL A 197 -34.30 4.22 -24.84
N ARG A 198 -33.08 4.31 -24.33
CA ARG A 198 -32.05 5.23 -24.82
C ARG A 198 -31.72 4.99 -26.30
N LEU A 199 -31.60 3.73 -26.71
CA LEU A 199 -31.34 3.35 -28.11
C LEU A 199 -32.49 3.76 -29.04
N VAL A 200 -33.74 3.46 -28.67
CA VAL A 200 -34.91 3.82 -29.46
C VAL A 200 -35.02 5.34 -29.61
N LEU A 201 -34.84 6.08 -28.51
CA LEU A 201 -34.85 7.55 -28.54
C LEU A 201 -33.74 8.10 -29.41
N TYR A 202 -32.54 7.53 -29.38
CA TYR A 202 -31.45 7.94 -30.25
C TYR A 202 -31.81 7.73 -31.73
N ILE A 203 -32.36 6.57 -32.11
CA ILE A 203 -32.77 6.29 -33.50
C ILE A 203 -33.83 7.29 -33.99
N VAL A 204 -34.81 7.63 -33.15
CA VAL A 204 -35.89 8.58 -33.49
C VAL A 204 -35.39 10.03 -33.53
N THR A 205 -34.55 10.44 -32.58
CA THR A 205 -34.09 11.83 -32.47
C THR A 205 -32.94 12.15 -33.42
N TYR A 206 -32.16 11.16 -33.85
CA TYR A 206 -31.01 11.35 -34.75
C TYR A 206 -31.34 12.05 -36.08
N PRO A 207 -32.42 11.72 -36.82
CA PRO A 207 -32.78 12.44 -38.05
C PRO A 207 -33.51 13.78 -37.80
N ILE A 208 -34.07 14.01 -36.61
CA ILE A 208 -34.93 15.16 -36.31
C ILE A 208 -34.16 16.30 -35.64
N LEU A 209 -33.26 15.96 -34.70
CA LEU A 209 -32.50 16.93 -33.92
C LEU A 209 -31.04 17.01 -34.39
N PRO A 210 -30.47 18.21 -34.53
CA PRO A 210 -29.04 18.38 -34.86
C PRO A 210 -28.10 17.98 -33.70
N ARG A 211 -28.66 17.59 -32.54
CA ARG A 211 -27.94 17.35 -31.28
C ARG A 211 -28.45 16.05 -30.66
N GLY A 212 -27.53 15.20 -30.21
CA GLY A 212 -27.88 13.93 -29.57
C GLY A 212 -28.69 14.17 -28.30
N PHE A 213 -29.89 13.61 -28.23
CA PHE A 213 -30.73 13.63 -27.04
C PHE A 213 -30.46 12.36 -26.22
N TRP A 214 -30.23 12.55 -24.92
CA TRP A 214 -29.92 11.45 -24.00
C TRP A 214 -30.87 11.48 -22.81
N ILE A 215 -31.56 10.37 -22.58
CA ILE A 215 -32.23 10.12 -21.30
C ILE A 215 -31.20 9.58 -20.31
N PHE A 216 -31.20 10.10 -19.08
CA PHE A 216 -30.22 9.86 -18.03
C PHE A 216 -28.76 9.99 -18.53
N PRO A 217 -28.26 11.20 -18.81
CA PRO A 217 -26.89 11.42 -19.30
C PRO A 217 -25.83 10.77 -18.39
N ASN A 218 -26.05 10.80 -17.07
CA ASN A 218 -25.10 10.36 -16.06
C ASN A 218 -25.16 8.85 -15.72
N LEU A 219 -25.98 8.05 -16.42
CA LEU A 219 -26.19 6.63 -16.08
C LEU A 219 -24.89 5.78 -16.14
N PHE A 220 -23.95 6.17 -16.99
CA PHE A 220 -22.65 5.51 -17.18
C PHE A 220 -21.46 6.40 -16.78
N GLU A 221 -21.72 7.55 -16.14
CA GLU A 221 -20.68 8.40 -15.57
C GLU A 221 -20.27 7.86 -14.19
N ASP A 222 -19.05 8.15 -13.74
CA ASP A 222 -18.50 7.72 -12.44
C ASP A 222 -19.14 8.52 -11.28
N VAL A 223 -20.47 8.47 -11.16
CA VAL A 223 -21.26 9.14 -10.15
C VAL A 223 -22.05 8.13 -9.32
N GLY A 224 -22.46 8.52 -8.11
CA GLY A 224 -23.23 7.65 -7.23
C GLY A 224 -24.57 7.24 -7.86
N ILE A 225 -25.12 6.10 -7.42
CA ILE A 225 -26.34 5.49 -7.98
C ILE A 225 -27.50 6.50 -8.10
N ILE A 226 -27.66 7.41 -7.13
CA ILE A 226 -28.74 8.42 -7.14
C ILE A 226 -28.46 9.52 -8.15
N ASP A 227 -27.20 9.97 -8.25
CA ASP A 227 -26.77 11.02 -9.17
C ASP A 227 -26.73 10.51 -10.63
N SER A 228 -26.64 9.20 -10.85
CA SER A 228 -26.76 8.58 -12.17
C SER A 228 -28.13 8.81 -12.83
N PHE A 229 -29.19 8.99 -12.02
CA PHE A 229 -30.57 9.19 -12.51
C PHE A 229 -30.97 10.67 -12.57
N ILE A 230 -30.07 11.61 -12.27
CA ILE A 230 -30.35 13.05 -12.29
C ILE A 230 -29.23 13.75 -13.07
N PRO A 231 -29.53 14.58 -14.08
CA PRO A 231 -30.85 14.97 -14.59
C PRO A 231 -31.53 13.87 -15.41
N LEU A 232 -32.86 13.92 -15.55
CA LEU A 232 -33.64 12.90 -16.28
C LEU A 232 -33.33 12.88 -17.79
N TYR A 233 -32.99 14.04 -18.35
CA TYR A 233 -32.63 14.19 -19.75
C TYR A 233 -31.49 15.21 -19.91
N GLY A 234 -30.74 15.06 -20.99
CA GLY A 234 -29.67 15.95 -21.38
C GLY A 234 -29.51 15.93 -22.90
N PHE A 235 -28.71 16.85 -23.40
CA PHE A 235 -28.40 16.93 -24.81
C PHE A 235 -26.89 17.13 -24.96
N ASP A 236 -26.30 16.53 -25.99
CA ASP A 236 -24.87 16.67 -26.27
C ASP A 236 -24.45 18.13 -26.45
N PRO A 237 -23.22 18.52 -26.08
CA PRO A 237 -22.72 19.85 -26.40
C PRO A 237 -22.72 20.07 -27.92
N VAL A 238 -23.00 21.31 -28.35
CA VAL A 238 -23.00 21.68 -29.77
C VAL A 238 -21.61 21.35 -30.34
N LYS A 239 -21.55 20.50 -31.37
CA LYS A 239 -20.31 20.27 -32.12
C LYS A 239 -19.96 21.54 -32.87
N GLU A 240 -19.19 22.44 -32.26
CA GLU A 240 -18.59 23.54 -32.99
C GLU A 240 -17.66 22.96 -34.07
N LYS A 241 -17.96 23.29 -35.33
CA LYS A 241 -17.06 22.99 -36.44
C LYS A 241 -15.75 23.74 -36.16
N LYS A 242 -14.70 23.03 -35.74
CA LYS A 242 -13.34 23.55 -35.68
C LYS A 242 -12.95 24.10 -37.06
N SER A 243 -13.04 25.40 -37.23
CA SER A 243 -12.21 26.10 -38.21
C SER A 243 -10.76 25.97 -37.75
N LYS A 244 -9.88 25.61 -38.68
CA LYS A 244 -8.43 25.55 -38.49
C LYS A 244 -7.90 26.95 -38.14
N SER A 245 -7.46 27.18 -36.90
CA SER A 245 -6.35 28.08 -36.60
C SER A 245 -5.73 27.76 -35.24
N SER A 246 -4.41 27.83 -35.20
CA SER A 246 -3.47 27.40 -34.18
C SER A 246 -3.30 28.36 -32.97
N SER A 247 -2.81 27.80 -31.87
CA SER A 247 -2.22 28.43 -30.65
C SER A 247 -3.23 29.12 -29.72
N GLY A 248 -3.13 29.09 -28.39
CA GLY A 248 -2.19 28.53 -27.43
C GLY A 248 -2.75 28.80 -26.01
N GLU A 249 -2.52 27.85 -25.11
CA GLU A 249 -2.55 27.88 -23.63
C GLU A 249 -3.46 28.82 -22.80
N SER A 250 -4.13 28.16 -21.83
CA SER A 250 -4.23 28.48 -20.39
C SER A 250 -5.56 28.96 -19.83
N LYS A 251 -5.98 28.23 -18.76
CA LYS A 251 -6.67 28.69 -17.53
C LYS A 251 -8.13 29.13 -17.68
N THR A 252 -9.08 28.85 -16.80
CA THR A 252 -9.26 28.04 -15.57
C THR A 252 -10.72 28.27 -15.16
N VAL A 253 -11.37 27.27 -14.55
CA VAL A 253 -12.45 27.43 -13.52
C VAL A 253 -13.80 27.92 -14.10
N ALA A 254 -14.95 27.28 -13.86
CA ALA A 254 -15.51 27.05 -12.55
C ALA A 254 -16.63 25.99 -12.56
N THR A 255 -16.53 25.04 -11.64
CA THR A 255 -17.65 24.45 -10.92
C THR A 255 -18.48 25.56 -10.24
N PRO A 256 -19.80 25.39 -10.05
CA PRO A 256 -20.39 25.85 -8.80
C PRO A 256 -21.06 24.68 -8.08
N ALA A 257 -20.47 24.36 -6.93
CA ALA A 257 -21.09 23.57 -5.89
C ALA A 257 -22.06 24.47 -5.09
N LYS A 258 -23.24 23.92 -4.90
CA LYS A 258 -24.28 24.21 -3.91
C LYS A 258 -23.76 24.83 -2.60
N LYS A 259 -24.39 25.91 -2.13
CA LYS A 259 -24.46 26.26 -0.70
C LYS A 259 -25.90 26.60 -0.29
N THR A 260 -26.27 26.01 0.84
CA THR A 260 -27.52 26.10 1.58
C THR A 260 -27.33 27.03 2.79
N ALA A 261 -28.45 27.61 3.25
CA ALA A 261 -28.75 28.15 4.59
C ALA A 261 -28.30 29.59 4.97
N THR A 262 -29.32 30.44 5.14
CA THR A 262 -29.77 31.08 6.41
C THR A 262 -28.72 31.67 7.36
N THR A 263 -28.84 32.96 7.69
CA THR A 263 -29.04 33.52 9.06
C THR A 263 -29.20 35.05 9.02
N LEU A 264 -30.07 35.53 9.91
CA LEU A 264 -30.44 36.91 10.24
C LEU A 264 -29.23 37.83 10.55
N ALA A 265 -29.39 39.15 10.33
CA ALA A 265 -29.10 40.23 11.30
C ALA A 265 -28.95 41.64 10.65
N THR A 266 -29.92 42.51 10.96
CA THR A 266 -29.73 43.86 11.56
C THR A 266 -29.23 45.08 10.73
N LYS A 267 -30.09 46.12 10.76
CA LYS A 267 -29.86 47.59 10.91
C LYS A 267 -29.49 48.48 9.71
N GLU A 268 -30.32 49.56 9.62
CA GLU A 268 -30.02 51.00 9.38
C GLU A 268 -29.15 51.34 8.17
N GLU A 269 -29.54 52.21 7.23
CA GLU A 269 -30.14 53.56 7.33
C GLU A 269 -30.91 53.86 6.02
#